data_AF-A0A7J4PTU4-F1
#
_entry.id   AF-A0A7J4PTU4-F1
#
_cell.length_a   1.000
_cell.length_b   1.000
_cell.length_c   1.000
_cell.angle_alpha   90.00
_cell.angle_beta   90.00
_cell.angle_gamma   90.00
#
_symmetry.space_group_name_H-M   'P 1'
#
loop_
_entity.id
_entity.type
_entity.pdbx_description
1 polymer ?
#
loop_
_entity_poly.entity_id
_entity_poly.type
_entity_poly.pdbx_seq_one_letter_code
_entity_poly.pdbx_strand_id
1 'polypeptide(L)'
;RPDGFFEIAHPKMRPVEAHIDGVFIAGCASGPKEIQVSIAQGEAAAAKAMRLLLRGELTLDPVTAMVDTEKCIGCKLCVETCPSKAITVDKIAFIDEAACKGCGTCAAACPVDAIDMRLFSDEQIMAQVRAATAVKGQYPFIVGFLCNWCSYAGADLAGTSRIQYPTHMRAIRVMCVGRVDPAFVIEALKGGADGVLISGCRLGECHYNKGNYQAYQRVEVLRGVLEKVGINPGRVKIIWCAASEGEILAKEVREFVEELKEMGPVGTELRALRAPEPSGGGS
;
A
#
# COMPACT_ATOMS: atom_id res chain seq x y z
N ARG A 1 -10.05 -19.21 -8.80
CA ARG A 1 -11.37 -19.38 -8.17
C ARG A 1 -11.58 -20.85 -7.82
N PRO A 2 -12.35 -21.19 -6.75
CA PRO A 2 -12.64 -22.58 -6.38
C PRO A 2 -13.42 -23.37 -7.45
N ASP A 3 -14.15 -22.67 -8.31
CA ASP A 3 -14.98 -23.24 -9.39
C ASP A 3 -14.19 -23.57 -10.67
N GLY A 4 -12.87 -23.32 -10.72
CA GLY A 4 -12.01 -23.68 -11.85
C GLY A 4 -12.10 -22.77 -13.08
N PHE A 5 -12.95 -21.74 -13.07
CA PHE A 5 -13.08 -20.78 -14.17
C PHE A 5 -12.09 -19.62 -14.07
N PHE A 6 -11.84 -18.95 -15.20
CA PHE A 6 -11.04 -17.72 -15.22
C PHE A 6 -11.80 -16.55 -14.61
N GLU A 7 -11.06 -15.72 -13.87
CA GLU A 7 -11.58 -14.55 -13.21
C GLU A 7 -11.56 -13.33 -14.13
N ILE A 8 -12.73 -12.71 -14.31
CA ILE A 8 -12.90 -11.49 -15.09
C ILE A 8 -12.56 -10.25 -14.25
N ALA A 9 -12.06 -9.21 -14.89
CA ALA A 9 -11.57 -8.00 -14.22
C ALA A 9 -12.65 -7.26 -13.42
N HIS A 10 -13.86 -7.15 -13.96
CA HIS A 10 -14.98 -6.54 -13.25
C HIS A 10 -16.34 -7.00 -13.83
N PRO A 11 -17.30 -7.47 -13.01
CA PRO A 11 -18.56 -8.05 -13.50
C PRO A 11 -19.41 -7.14 -14.39
N LYS A 12 -19.46 -5.83 -14.09
CA LYS A 12 -20.26 -4.85 -14.84
C LYS A 12 -19.47 -4.09 -15.92
N MET A 13 -18.39 -3.42 -15.52
CA MET A 13 -17.63 -2.50 -16.39
C MET A 13 -16.64 -3.21 -17.33
N ARG A 14 -16.07 -4.36 -16.93
CA ARG A 14 -15.02 -5.08 -17.68
C ARG A 14 -15.32 -6.59 -17.76
N PRO A 15 -16.48 -6.99 -18.33
CA PRO A 15 -16.97 -8.37 -18.21
C PRO A 15 -16.25 -9.40 -19.09
N VAL A 16 -15.40 -8.95 -20.01
CA VAL A 16 -14.64 -9.80 -20.97
C VAL A 16 -13.13 -9.57 -20.88
N GLU A 17 -12.66 -8.82 -19.88
CA GLU A 17 -11.24 -8.54 -19.70
C GLU A 17 -10.71 -9.38 -18.54
N ALA A 18 -9.46 -9.82 -18.63
CA ALA A 18 -8.72 -10.34 -17.49
C ALA A 18 -8.09 -9.19 -16.69
N HIS A 19 -7.54 -9.49 -15.52
CA HIS A 19 -6.75 -8.52 -14.74
C HIS A 19 -5.38 -8.21 -15.39
N ILE A 20 -4.99 -8.98 -16.42
CA ILE A 20 -3.82 -8.70 -17.26
C ILE A 20 -4.33 -7.91 -18.47
N ASP A 21 -3.77 -6.71 -18.68
CA ASP A 21 -4.21 -5.86 -19.77
C ASP A 21 -3.81 -6.48 -21.11
N GLY A 22 -4.71 -6.38 -22.09
CA GLY A 22 -4.56 -7.05 -23.39
C GLY A 22 -4.97 -8.53 -23.39
N VAL A 23 -5.28 -9.13 -22.24
CA VAL A 23 -5.85 -10.49 -22.15
C VAL A 23 -7.36 -10.40 -21.97
N PHE A 24 -8.09 -11.09 -22.82
CA PHE A 24 -9.56 -11.11 -22.83
C PHE A 24 -10.09 -12.52 -22.57
N ILE A 25 -11.27 -12.61 -21.96
CA ILE A 25 -11.95 -13.86 -21.61
C ILE A 25 -13.32 -13.85 -22.27
N ALA A 26 -13.66 -14.92 -22.98
CA ALA A 26 -14.94 -15.07 -23.66
C ALA A 26 -15.57 -16.45 -23.46
N GLY A 27 -16.89 -16.51 -23.54
CA GLY A 27 -17.64 -17.77 -23.49
C GLY A 27 -17.54 -18.48 -22.15
N CYS A 28 -17.60 -19.82 -22.18
CA CYS A 28 -17.64 -20.65 -20.98
C CYS A 28 -16.35 -20.63 -20.15
N ALA A 29 -15.27 -20.01 -20.63
CA ALA A 29 -14.01 -19.87 -19.91
C ALA A 29 -14.15 -19.08 -18.59
N SER A 30 -15.09 -18.13 -18.52
CA SER A 30 -15.39 -17.33 -17.32
C SER A 30 -16.52 -17.90 -16.44
N GLY A 31 -17.10 -19.05 -16.81
CA GLY A 31 -18.22 -19.67 -16.08
C GLY A 31 -19.31 -20.24 -17.00
N PRO A 32 -20.22 -21.10 -16.50
CA PRO A 32 -21.34 -21.62 -17.27
C PRO A 32 -22.24 -20.49 -17.78
N LYS A 33 -22.66 -20.55 -19.04
CA LYS A 33 -23.52 -19.52 -19.67
C LYS A 33 -24.18 -20.03 -20.96
N GLU A 34 -25.24 -19.34 -21.36
CA GLU A 34 -25.97 -19.63 -22.60
C GLU A 34 -25.16 -19.29 -23.86
N ILE A 35 -25.55 -19.91 -24.98
CA ILE A 35 -24.90 -19.71 -26.29
C ILE A 35 -24.91 -18.23 -26.68
N GLN A 36 -26.06 -17.55 -26.54
CA GLN A 36 -26.20 -16.14 -26.93
C GLN A 36 -25.26 -15.22 -26.13
N VAL A 37 -25.08 -15.50 -24.84
CA VAL A 37 -24.15 -14.74 -23.98
C VAL A 37 -22.71 -15.02 -24.37
N SER A 38 -22.40 -16.26 -24.75
CA SER A 38 -21.06 -16.63 -25.22
C SER A 38 -20.68 -15.94 -26.52
N ILE A 39 -21.63 -15.85 -27.47
CA ILE A 39 -21.46 -15.12 -28.74
C ILE A 39 -21.19 -13.64 -28.44
N ALA A 40 -22.05 -13.00 -27.64
CA ALA A 40 -21.89 -11.59 -27.28
C ALA A 40 -20.55 -11.30 -26.57
N GLN A 41 -20.10 -12.19 -25.67
CA GLN A 41 -18.78 -12.06 -25.05
C GLN A 41 -17.64 -12.24 -26.05
N GLY A 42 -17.77 -13.16 -27.01
CA GLY A 42 -16.80 -13.36 -28.09
C GLY A 42 -16.65 -12.11 -28.95
N GLU A 43 -17.76 -11.52 -29.38
CA GLU A 43 -17.77 -10.26 -30.15
C GLU A 43 -17.16 -9.10 -29.34
N ALA A 44 -17.52 -8.97 -28.06
CA ALA A 44 -16.98 -7.93 -27.19
C ALA A 44 -15.47 -8.10 -26.95
N ALA A 45 -14.99 -9.32 -26.73
CA ALA A 45 -13.55 -9.61 -26.59
C ALA A 45 -12.79 -9.30 -27.88
N ALA A 46 -13.33 -9.70 -29.04
CA ALA A 46 -12.75 -9.41 -30.34
C ALA A 46 -12.68 -7.90 -30.62
N ALA A 47 -13.76 -7.16 -30.37
CA ALA A 47 -13.79 -5.71 -30.55
C ALA A 47 -12.76 -4.99 -29.66
N LYS A 48 -12.60 -5.43 -28.40
CA LYS A 48 -11.59 -4.85 -27.49
C LYS A 48 -10.16 -5.20 -27.91
N ALA A 49 -9.92 -6.43 -28.37
CA ALA A 49 -8.62 -6.82 -28.92
C ALA A 49 -8.29 -6.01 -30.19
N MET A 50 -9.25 -5.88 -31.11
CA MET A 50 -9.11 -5.08 -32.33
C MET A 50 -8.77 -3.62 -32.03
N ARG A 51 -9.39 -3.02 -31.00
CA ARG A 51 -9.06 -1.65 -30.58
C ARG A 51 -7.58 -1.46 -30.25
N LEU A 52 -6.95 -2.45 -29.60
CA LEU A 52 -5.52 -2.41 -29.30
C LEU A 52 -4.68 -2.61 -30.56
N LEU A 53 -5.04 -3.59 -31.40
CA LEU A 53 -4.32 -3.91 -32.63
C LEU A 53 -4.36 -2.78 -33.66
N LEU A 54 -5.52 -2.14 -33.84
CA LEU A 54 -5.71 -1.03 -34.79
C LEU A 54 -4.93 0.22 -34.40
N ARG A 55 -4.72 0.44 -33.10
CA ARG A 55 -3.93 1.58 -32.62
C ARG A 55 -2.44 1.39 -32.92
N GLY A 56 -1.95 0.15 -32.87
CA GLY A 56 -0.54 -0.19 -33.16
C GLY A 56 0.47 0.24 -32.09
N GLU A 57 0.04 1.01 -31.09
CA GLU A 57 0.85 1.47 -29.96
C GLU A 57 0.10 1.30 -28.64
N LEU A 58 0.84 1.06 -27.56
CA LEU A 58 0.32 0.99 -26.20
C LEU A 58 0.92 2.12 -25.37
N THR A 59 0.04 2.89 -24.72
CA THR A 59 0.47 3.85 -23.70
C THR A 59 0.51 3.10 -22.37
N LEU A 60 1.69 3.03 -21.76
CA LEU A 60 1.86 2.42 -20.44
C LEU A 60 1.72 3.47 -19.34
N ASP A 61 1.24 3.03 -18.17
CA ASP A 61 1.27 3.86 -16.98
C ASP A 61 2.75 4.04 -16.55
N PRO A 62 3.23 5.27 -16.31
CA PRO A 62 4.62 5.50 -15.92
C PRO A 62 4.93 5.04 -14.49
N VAL A 63 3.92 4.73 -13.65
CA VAL A 63 4.11 4.27 -12.27
C VAL A 63 4.49 2.78 -12.25
N THR A 64 5.72 2.49 -12.66
CA THR A 64 6.26 1.13 -12.73
C THR A 64 7.48 0.98 -11.82
N ALA A 65 7.77 -0.26 -11.45
CA ALA A 65 8.94 -0.60 -10.66
C ALA A 65 10.20 -0.68 -11.55
N MET A 66 11.35 -0.31 -11.01
CA MET A 66 12.65 -0.35 -11.67
C MET A 66 13.68 -1.06 -10.78
N VAL A 67 14.67 -1.69 -11.39
CA VAL A 67 15.73 -2.43 -10.68
C VAL A 67 17.06 -1.72 -10.85
N ASP A 68 17.75 -1.47 -9.75
CA ASP A 68 19.16 -1.17 -9.68
C ASP A 68 19.95 -2.49 -9.78
N THR A 69 20.60 -2.69 -10.93
CA THR A 69 21.31 -3.93 -11.23
C THR A 69 22.60 -4.09 -10.42
N GLU A 70 23.17 -3.01 -9.89
CA GLU A 70 24.40 -3.06 -9.09
C GLU A 70 24.13 -3.52 -7.66
N LYS A 71 22.95 -3.19 -7.12
CA LYS A 71 22.52 -3.62 -5.78
C LYS A 71 21.84 -4.98 -5.77
N CYS A 72 21.26 -5.42 -6.90
CA CYS A 72 20.45 -6.62 -6.94
C CYS A 72 21.26 -7.89 -6.68
N ILE A 73 20.91 -8.62 -5.62
CA ILE A 73 21.55 -9.90 -5.25
C ILE A 73 20.84 -11.15 -5.79
N GLY A 74 19.80 -10.99 -6.63
CA GLY A 74 19.11 -12.13 -7.25
C GLY A 74 18.33 -13.05 -6.29
N CYS A 75 17.91 -12.56 -5.11
CA CYS A 75 17.30 -13.38 -4.05
C CYS A 75 15.86 -13.87 -4.32
N LYS A 76 15.22 -13.42 -5.41
CA LYS A 76 13.87 -13.84 -5.88
C LYS A 76 12.66 -13.45 -5.02
N LEU A 77 12.83 -12.79 -3.88
CA LEU A 77 11.72 -12.32 -3.03
C LEU A 77 10.72 -11.41 -3.79
N CYS A 78 11.23 -10.61 -4.74
CA CYS A 78 10.41 -9.75 -5.60
C CYS A 78 9.46 -10.55 -6.51
N VAL A 79 9.84 -11.75 -6.94
CA VAL A 79 9.00 -12.63 -7.76
C VAL A 79 7.83 -13.17 -6.94
N GLU A 80 8.11 -13.63 -5.72
CA GLU A 80 7.10 -14.19 -4.81
C GLU A 80 6.07 -13.16 -4.38
N THR A 81 6.53 -11.92 -4.15
CA THR A 81 5.67 -10.85 -3.65
C THR A 81 4.88 -10.14 -4.75
N CYS A 82 5.25 -10.28 -6.03
CA CYS A 82 4.60 -9.57 -7.14
C CYS A 82 3.21 -10.16 -7.47
N PRO A 83 2.09 -9.44 -7.21
CA PRO A 83 0.76 -9.99 -7.47
C PRO A 83 0.45 -10.14 -8.96
N SER A 84 1.03 -9.27 -9.81
CA SER A 84 0.85 -9.29 -11.26
C SER A 84 1.84 -10.21 -11.98
N LYS A 85 2.76 -10.86 -11.27
CA LYS A 85 3.80 -11.73 -11.83
C LYS A 85 4.63 -11.06 -12.95
N ALA A 86 4.90 -9.77 -12.79
CA ALA A 86 5.64 -8.96 -13.76
C ALA A 86 7.17 -9.08 -13.65
N ILE A 87 7.69 -9.91 -12.73
CA ILE A 87 9.11 -9.93 -12.37
C ILE A 87 9.68 -11.32 -12.64
N THR A 88 10.82 -11.37 -13.31
CA THR A 88 11.63 -12.58 -13.52
C THR A 88 13.03 -12.36 -12.96
N VAL A 89 13.70 -13.45 -12.56
CA VAL A 89 15.07 -13.40 -12.02
C VAL A 89 15.85 -14.59 -12.58
N ASP A 90 16.86 -14.29 -13.40
CA ASP A 90 17.91 -15.25 -13.78
C ASP A 90 19.10 -15.09 -12.83
N LYS A 91 19.91 -14.04 -13.05
CA LYS A 91 20.96 -13.58 -12.13
C LYS A 91 20.55 -12.32 -11.34
N ILE A 92 19.97 -11.36 -12.05
CA ILE A 92 19.42 -10.12 -11.52
C ILE A 92 17.93 -10.06 -11.84
N ALA A 93 17.19 -9.25 -11.08
CA ALA A 93 15.77 -9.05 -11.33
C ALA A 93 15.55 -8.23 -12.61
N PHE A 94 14.56 -8.66 -13.40
CA PHE A 94 14.03 -7.94 -14.54
C PHE A 94 12.53 -7.74 -14.33
N ILE A 95 12.05 -6.52 -14.60
CA ILE A 95 10.65 -6.14 -14.44
C ILE A 95 10.09 -5.81 -15.82
N ASP A 96 9.08 -6.56 -16.24
CA ASP A 96 8.30 -6.23 -17.42
C ASP A 96 7.39 -5.03 -17.10
N GLU A 97 7.73 -3.87 -17.65
CA GLU A 97 7.00 -2.63 -17.43
C GLU A 97 5.55 -2.69 -17.94
N ALA A 98 5.28 -3.46 -18.99
CA ALA A 98 3.93 -3.60 -19.53
C ALA A 98 3.04 -4.46 -18.62
N ALA A 99 3.63 -5.42 -17.91
CA ALA A 99 2.93 -6.26 -16.94
C ALA A 99 2.85 -5.63 -15.53
N CYS A 100 3.75 -4.70 -15.21
CA CYS A 100 3.80 -4.05 -13.91
C CYS A 100 2.59 -3.15 -13.68
N LYS A 101 1.91 -3.34 -12.54
CA LYS A 101 0.73 -2.53 -12.15
C LYS A 101 1.06 -1.41 -11.17
N GLY A 102 2.31 -1.22 -10.79
CA GLY A 102 2.69 -0.08 -9.95
C GLY A 102 2.36 -0.17 -8.46
N CYS A 103 2.10 -1.36 -7.91
CA CYS A 103 1.68 -1.50 -6.51
C CYS A 103 2.78 -1.19 -5.49
N GLY A 104 4.05 -1.41 -5.84
CA GLY A 104 5.20 -1.09 -5.00
C GLY A 104 5.53 -2.10 -3.89
N THR A 105 4.87 -3.26 -3.81
CA THR A 105 5.21 -4.26 -2.77
C THR A 105 6.63 -4.81 -2.92
N CYS A 106 7.10 -4.99 -4.16
CA CYS A 106 8.45 -5.50 -4.42
C CYS A 106 9.56 -4.53 -3.95
N ALA A 107 9.34 -3.22 -4.09
CA ALA A 107 10.23 -2.20 -3.56
C ALA A 107 10.34 -2.33 -2.03
N ALA A 108 9.21 -2.30 -1.33
CA ALA A 108 9.15 -2.43 0.13
C ALA A 108 9.48 -3.84 0.67
N ALA A 109 9.80 -4.80 -0.19
CA ALA A 109 10.22 -6.14 0.19
C ALA A 109 11.69 -6.40 -0.16
N CYS A 110 12.33 -5.53 -0.94
CA CYS A 110 13.71 -5.74 -1.35
C CYS A 110 14.64 -5.58 -0.13
N PRO A 111 15.42 -6.59 0.25
CA PRO A 111 16.26 -6.48 1.45
C PRO A 111 17.54 -5.65 1.24
N VAL A 112 17.81 -5.25 0.00
CA VAL A 112 19.01 -4.52 -0.43
C VAL A 112 18.66 -3.23 -1.17
N ASP A 113 17.39 -2.79 -1.10
CA ASP A 113 16.87 -1.57 -1.73
C ASP A 113 17.27 -1.44 -3.21
N ALA A 114 17.28 -2.58 -3.91
CA ALA A 114 17.58 -2.65 -5.34
C ALA A 114 16.36 -2.42 -6.23
N ILE A 115 15.16 -2.35 -5.66
CA ILE A 115 13.92 -2.10 -6.42
C ILE A 115 13.31 -0.80 -5.93
N ASP A 116 13.03 0.10 -6.86
CA ASP A 116 12.38 1.36 -6.56
C ASP A 116 11.18 1.59 -7.51
N MET A 117 10.39 2.63 -7.25
CA MET A 117 9.19 2.97 -8.01
C MET A 117 9.36 4.30 -8.73
N ARG A 118 8.99 4.35 -10.01
CA ARG A 118 8.81 5.62 -10.72
C ARG A 118 7.63 6.39 -10.11
N LEU A 119 7.81 7.70 -9.92
CA LEU A 119 6.84 8.64 -9.34
C LEU A 119 6.46 8.41 -7.86
N PHE A 120 6.91 7.32 -7.24
CA PHE A 120 6.72 6.99 -5.81
C PHE A 120 7.99 6.36 -5.23
N SER A 121 9.14 6.94 -5.58
CA SER A 121 10.45 6.44 -5.16
C SER A 121 10.64 6.52 -3.64
N ASP A 122 11.55 5.72 -3.10
CA ASP A 122 11.90 5.78 -1.67
C ASP A 122 12.27 7.21 -1.28
N GLU A 123 13.11 7.88 -2.08
CA GLU A 123 13.55 9.25 -1.79
C GLU A 123 12.39 10.26 -1.86
N GLN A 124 11.46 10.13 -2.80
CA GLN A 124 10.28 11.00 -2.89
C GLN A 124 9.34 10.84 -1.69
N ILE A 125 9.12 9.61 -1.22
CA ILE A 125 8.26 9.35 -0.06
C ILE A 125 8.97 9.81 1.21
N MET A 126 10.26 9.50 1.37
CA MET A 126 11.07 9.94 2.51
C MET A 126 11.15 11.47 2.59
N ALA A 127 11.30 12.16 1.46
CA ALA A 127 11.25 13.62 1.41
C ALA A 127 9.91 14.17 1.89
N GLN A 128 8.79 13.54 1.50
CA GLN A 128 7.46 13.90 2.01
C GLN A 128 7.33 13.64 3.52
N VAL A 129 7.85 12.52 4.02
CA VAL A 129 7.87 12.24 5.47
C VAL A 129 8.65 13.31 6.22
N ARG A 130 9.88 13.62 5.78
CA ARG A 130 10.72 14.65 6.40
C ARG A 130 10.07 16.03 6.34
N ALA A 131 9.44 16.38 5.21
CA ALA A 131 8.70 17.64 5.09
C ALA A 131 7.47 17.68 6.02
N ALA A 132 6.74 16.56 6.11
CA ALA A 132 5.59 16.44 6.99
C ALA A 132 5.99 16.54 8.47
N THR A 133 7.17 16.08 8.87
CA THR A 133 7.64 16.14 10.26
C THR A 133 8.44 17.41 10.60
N ALA A 134 8.96 18.13 9.60
CA ALA A 134 9.75 19.35 9.81
C ALA A 134 8.98 20.47 10.52
N VAL A 135 7.69 20.64 10.19
CA VAL A 135 6.83 21.64 10.83
C VAL A 135 6.03 20.97 11.94
N LYS A 136 6.49 21.11 13.19
CA LYS A 136 5.77 20.59 14.35
C LYS A 136 4.42 21.30 14.47
N GLY A 137 3.35 20.54 14.19
CA GLY A 137 1.97 21.00 14.27
C GLY A 137 1.40 20.87 15.68
N GLN A 138 0.10 20.63 15.74
CA GLN A 138 -0.62 20.28 16.96
C GLN A 138 -0.28 18.86 17.44
N TYR A 139 -0.28 18.67 18.75
CA TYR A 139 -0.15 17.36 19.40
C TYR A 139 -1.54 16.71 19.61
N PRO A 140 -1.72 15.40 19.35
CA PRO A 140 -0.75 14.45 18.77
C PRO A 140 -0.54 14.64 17.26
N PHE A 141 0.68 14.48 16.76
CA PHE A 141 0.96 14.59 15.32
C PHE A 141 1.00 13.23 14.63
N ILE A 142 0.20 13.05 13.57
CA ILE A 142 0.09 11.80 12.82
C ILE A 142 0.60 11.96 11.38
N VAL A 143 1.48 11.05 10.95
CA VAL A 143 1.81 10.87 9.53
C VAL A 143 0.98 9.70 8.98
N GLY A 144 0.17 9.94 7.96
CA GLY A 144 -0.72 8.94 7.39
C GLY A 144 -0.34 8.50 5.98
N PHE A 145 -0.04 7.23 5.75
CA PHE A 145 0.14 6.67 4.42
C PHE A 145 -1.18 6.12 3.89
N LEU A 146 -1.74 6.77 2.87
CA LEU A 146 -3.06 6.43 2.32
C LEU A 146 -2.92 5.83 0.92
N CYS A 147 -3.51 4.64 0.74
CA CYS A 147 -3.67 4.01 -0.57
C CYS A 147 -4.49 4.90 -1.51
N ASN A 148 -3.99 5.15 -2.72
CA ASN A 148 -4.60 5.98 -3.75
C ASN A 148 -6.05 5.57 -4.07
N TRP A 149 -6.33 4.26 -4.12
CA TRP A 149 -7.58 3.75 -4.66
C TRP A 149 -8.78 3.80 -3.71
N CYS A 150 -8.54 3.57 -2.41
CA CYS A 150 -9.62 3.51 -1.43
C CYS A 150 -9.45 4.56 -0.36
N SER A 151 -8.39 4.48 0.45
CA SER A 151 -8.25 5.35 1.61
C SER A 151 -8.06 6.82 1.26
N TYR A 152 -7.28 7.13 0.21
CA TYR A 152 -7.12 8.50 -0.26
C TYR A 152 -8.43 9.03 -0.85
N ALA A 153 -9.12 8.24 -1.66
CA ALA A 153 -10.46 8.58 -2.17
C ALA A 153 -11.49 8.72 -1.04
N GLY A 154 -11.39 7.92 0.02
CA GLY A 154 -12.22 8.03 1.22
C GLY A 154 -11.95 9.32 2.00
N ALA A 155 -10.69 9.77 2.05
CA ALA A 155 -10.33 11.07 2.59
C ALA A 155 -10.91 12.23 1.75
N ASP A 156 -10.84 12.13 0.42
CA ASP A 156 -11.46 13.09 -0.49
C ASP A 156 -12.99 13.13 -0.28
N LEU A 157 -13.64 11.97 -0.15
CA LEU A 157 -15.06 11.86 0.13
C LEU A 157 -15.41 12.50 1.49
N ALA A 158 -14.62 12.26 2.53
CA ALA A 158 -14.81 12.92 3.83
C ALA A 158 -14.77 14.44 3.69
N GLY A 159 -13.85 14.97 2.88
CA GLY A 159 -13.78 16.39 2.54
C GLY A 159 -15.01 16.90 1.80
N THR A 160 -15.41 16.24 0.70
CA THR A 160 -16.58 16.67 -0.11
C THR A 160 -17.89 16.57 0.64
N SER A 161 -18.00 15.59 1.54
CA SER A 161 -19.17 15.38 2.41
C SER A 161 -19.12 16.22 3.69
N ARG A 162 -18.08 17.04 3.86
CA ARG A 162 -17.89 17.94 5.01
C ARG A 162 -17.85 17.22 6.36
N ILE A 163 -17.44 15.96 6.37
CA ILE A 163 -17.31 15.15 7.58
C ILE A 163 -16.13 15.69 8.39
N GLN A 164 -16.42 16.22 9.58
CA GLN A 164 -15.40 16.81 10.45
C GLN A 164 -14.66 15.74 11.24
N TYR A 165 -13.33 15.82 11.24
CA TYR A 165 -12.44 15.00 12.06
C TYR A 165 -11.22 15.82 12.49
N PRO A 166 -10.45 15.37 13.49
CA PRO A 166 -9.34 16.16 14.01
C PRO A 166 -8.24 16.39 12.95
N THR A 167 -7.67 17.61 12.94
CA THR A 167 -6.64 18.07 11.98
C THR A 167 -5.21 17.58 12.28
N HIS A 168 -5.09 16.49 13.04
CA HIS A 168 -3.83 15.98 13.58
C HIS A 168 -3.00 15.19 12.56
N MET A 169 -3.62 14.78 11.45
CA MET A 169 -3.01 13.92 10.42
C MET A 169 -2.57 14.70 9.19
N ARG A 170 -1.37 14.41 8.69
CA ARG A 170 -0.91 14.78 7.34
C ARG A 170 -0.81 13.53 6.48
N ALA A 171 -1.56 13.50 5.37
CA ALA A 171 -1.61 12.35 4.48
C ALA A 171 -0.50 12.40 3.43
N ILE A 172 0.17 11.26 3.25
CA ILE A 172 1.12 10.96 2.17
C ILE A 172 0.48 9.88 1.30
N ARG A 173 0.34 10.18 0.01
CA ARG A 173 -0.29 9.26 -0.94
C ARG A 173 0.70 8.19 -1.38
N VAL A 174 0.25 6.94 -1.37
CA VAL A 174 0.94 5.80 -2.00
C VAL A 174 -0.02 5.05 -2.90
N MET A 175 0.45 4.42 -3.98
CA MET A 175 -0.45 3.66 -4.85
C MET A 175 -1.12 2.49 -4.13
N CYS A 176 -0.38 1.82 -3.25
CA CYS A 176 -0.88 0.77 -2.38
C CYS A 176 -0.19 0.88 -1.02
N VAL A 177 -0.86 0.48 0.05
CA VAL A 177 -0.17 0.30 1.35
C VAL A 177 0.91 -0.78 1.29
N GLY A 178 0.89 -1.68 0.31
CA GLY A 178 1.97 -2.63 0.05
C GLY A 178 3.33 -1.95 -0.19
N ARG A 179 3.31 -0.71 -0.67
CA ARG A 179 4.49 0.14 -0.88
C ARG A 179 5.08 0.73 0.41
N VAL A 180 4.33 0.73 1.51
CA VAL A 180 4.79 1.31 2.77
C VAL A 180 5.93 0.45 3.31
N ASP A 181 7.13 1.00 3.21
CA ASP A 181 8.35 0.44 3.74
C ASP A 181 8.45 0.73 5.26
N PRO A 182 8.92 -0.20 6.09
CA PRO A 182 9.15 0.04 7.52
C PRO A 182 10.07 1.24 7.78
N ALA A 183 11.04 1.50 6.90
CA ALA A 183 11.91 2.67 6.99
C ALA A 183 11.12 3.98 6.98
N PHE A 184 10.02 4.07 6.21
CA PHE A 184 9.16 5.26 6.17
C PHE A 184 8.46 5.49 7.51
N VAL A 185 7.99 4.41 8.14
CA VAL A 185 7.33 4.45 9.45
C VAL A 185 8.32 4.86 10.53
N ILE A 186 9.52 4.25 10.52
CA ILE A 186 10.59 4.56 11.46
C ILE A 186 11.04 6.01 11.29
N GLU A 187 11.21 6.50 10.06
CA GLU A 187 11.58 7.89 9.79
C GLU A 187 10.52 8.88 10.27
N ALA A 188 9.23 8.56 10.10
CA ALA A 188 8.15 9.39 10.62
C ALA A 188 8.20 9.51 12.16
N LEU A 189 8.38 8.38 12.87
CA LEU A 189 8.54 8.37 14.33
C LEU A 189 9.80 9.12 14.78
N LYS A 190 10.94 8.89 14.12
CA LYS A 190 12.19 9.64 14.37
C LYS A 190 12.04 11.14 14.15
N GLY A 191 11.23 11.54 13.17
CA GLY A 191 10.87 12.92 12.90
C GLY A 191 9.96 13.56 13.96
N GLY A 192 9.50 12.79 14.95
CA GLY A 192 8.66 13.28 16.04
C GLY A 192 7.16 13.13 15.78
N ALA A 193 6.74 12.27 14.84
CA ALA A 193 5.35 11.86 14.76
C ALA A 193 4.97 11.04 16.00
N ASP A 194 3.85 11.40 16.63
CA ASP A 194 3.32 10.69 17.79
C ASP A 194 2.68 9.36 17.38
N GLY A 195 2.16 9.30 16.15
CA GLY A 195 1.68 8.08 15.54
C GLY A 195 1.84 8.05 14.03
N VAL A 196 1.85 6.84 13.48
CA VAL A 196 1.86 6.57 12.04
C VAL A 196 0.63 5.78 11.68
N LEU A 197 -0.15 6.32 10.75
CA LEU A 197 -1.35 5.68 10.24
C LEU A 197 -1.07 5.05 8.88
N ILE A 198 -1.46 3.79 8.68
CA ILE A 198 -1.38 3.12 7.38
C ILE A 198 -2.82 2.74 6.99
N SER A 199 -3.37 3.39 5.97
CA SER A 199 -4.75 3.16 5.55
C SER A 199 -4.80 2.59 4.15
N GLY A 200 -5.39 1.39 4.03
CA GLY A 200 -5.52 0.66 2.76
C GLY A 200 -6.95 0.24 2.44
N CYS A 201 -7.11 -0.38 1.27
CA CYS A 201 -8.36 -1.04 0.86
C CYS A 201 -8.76 -2.13 1.86
N ARG A 202 -10.06 -2.41 1.98
CA ARG A 202 -10.57 -3.59 2.70
C ARG A 202 -9.83 -4.86 2.31
N LEU A 203 -9.59 -5.75 3.28
CA LEU A 203 -8.97 -7.04 3.01
C LEU A 203 -9.84 -7.83 2.02
N GLY A 204 -9.22 -8.32 0.96
CA GLY A 204 -9.91 -8.96 -0.18
C GLY A 204 -10.32 -8.01 -1.31
N GLU A 205 -10.29 -6.69 -1.08
CA GLU A 205 -10.69 -5.67 -2.07
C GLU A 205 -9.51 -4.82 -2.56
N CYS A 206 -8.28 -5.30 -2.39
CA CYS A 206 -7.11 -4.56 -2.87
C CYS A 206 -7.15 -4.40 -4.39
N HIS A 207 -6.94 -3.18 -4.88
CA HIS A 207 -6.80 -2.90 -6.32
C HIS A 207 -5.73 -3.78 -6.99
N TYR A 208 -4.69 -4.14 -6.23
CA TYR A 208 -3.58 -4.99 -6.67
C TYR A 208 -3.64 -6.40 -6.08
N ASN A 209 -4.83 -6.87 -5.71
CA ASN A 209 -5.12 -8.20 -5.17
C ASN A 209 -4.54 -8.47 -3.75
N LYS A 210 -3.21 -8.48 -3.58
CA LYS A 210 -2.57 -8.93 -2.34
C LYS A 210 -1.75 -7.88 -1.57
N GLY A 211 -1.64 -6.66 -2.11
CA GLY A 211 -0.76 -5.63 -1.53
C GLY A 211 -1.08 -5.25 -0.08
N ASN A 212 -2.35 -5.24 0.31
CA ASN A 212 -2.76 -4.95 1.69
C ASN A 212 -2.45 -6.09 2.67
N TYR A 213 -2.60 -7.36 2.27
CA TYR A 213 -2.19 -8.50 3.10
C TYR A 213 -0.68 -8.49 3.38
N GLN A 214 0.13 -8.15 2.37
CA GLN A 214 1.59 -8.04 2.51
C GLN A 214 1.97 -6.90 3.45
N ALA A 215 1.30 -5.74 3.32
CA ALA A 215 1.48 -4.62 4.24
C ALA A 215 1.11 -5.00 5.69
N TYR A 216 -0.01 -5.71 5.88
CA TYR A 216 -0.45 -6.16 7.20
C TYR A 216 0.63 -7.01 7.88
N GLN A 217 1.13 -8.06 7.22
CA GLN A 217 2.19 -8.91 7.76
C GLN A 217 3.45 -8.11 8.12
N ARG A 218 3.86 -7.19 7.24
CA ARG A 218 5.04 -6.35 7.47
C ARG A 218 4.89 -5.43 8.67
N VAL A 219 3.71 -4.83 8.84
CA VAL A 219 3.40 -3.93 9.97
C VAL A 219 3.34 -4.70 11.28
N GLU A 220 2.82 -5.92 11.30
CA GLU A 220 2.83 -6.77 12.50
C GLU A 220 4.26 -7.12 12.94
N VAL A 221 5.15 -7.45 12.00
CA VAL A 221 6.57 -7.66 12.30
C VAL A 221 7.20 -6.37 12.84
N LEU A 222 6.93 -5.23 12.22
CA LEU A 222 7.43 -3.93 12.69
C LEU A 222 6.96 -3.61 14.11
N ARG A 223 5.69 -3.84 14.43
CA ARG A 223 5.13 -3.64 15.79
C ARG A 223 5.91 -4.46 16.82
N GLY A 224 6.21 -5.72 16.53
CA GLY A 224 7.03 -6.55 17.41
C GLY A 224 8.47 -6.05 17.57
N VAL A 225 9.05 -5.40 16.56
CA VAL A 225 10.37 -4.75 16.67
C VAL A 225 10.28 -3.49 17.53
N LEU A 226 9.25 -2.64 17.33
CA LEU A 226 9.04 -1.42 18.10
C LEU A 226 8.89 -1.70 19.59
N GLU A 227 8.10 -2.72 19.95
CA GLU A 227 7.91 -3.15 21.33
C GLU A 227 9.24 -3.53 21.99
N LYS A 228 10.09 -4.31 21.29
CA LYS A 228 11.41 -4.72 21.79
C LYS A 228 12.38 -3.57 22.03
N VAL A 229 12.24 -2.46 21.28
CA VAL A 229 13.06 -1.26 21.48
C VAL A 229 12.40 -0.25 22.43
N GLY A 230 11.29 -0.61 23.08
CA GLY A 230 10.62 0.21 24.08
C GLY A 230 9.72 1.31 23.53
N ILE A 231 9.33 1.23 22.25
CA ILE A 231 8.34 2.11 21.62
C ILE A 231 6.99 1.40 21.63
N ASN A 232 5.93 2.07 22.08
CA ASN A 232 4.61 1.44 22.12
C ASN A 232 4.16 1.05 20.69
N PRO A 233 3.89 -0.24 20.41
CA PRO A 233 3.48 -0.70 19.07
C PRO A 233 2.14 -0.08 18.62
N GLY A 234 1.32 0.38 19.56
CA GLY A 234 0.08 1.12 19.31
C GLY A 234 0.29 2.45 18.58
N ARG A 235 1.53 2.99 18.54
CA ARG A 235 1.85 4.18 17.73
C ARG A 235 1.79 3.93 16.23
N VAL A 236 1.71 2.69 15.77
CA VAL A 236 1.50 2.36 14.36
C VAL A 236 0.13 1.71 14.23
N LYS A 237 -0.83 2.39 13.58
CA LYS A 237 -2.20 1.90 13.40
C LYS A 237 -2.48 1.61 11.92
N ILE A 238 -3.05 0.44 11.65
CA ILE A 238 -3.48 0.05 10.31
C ILE A 238 -5.01 0.09 10.23
N ILE A 239 -5.54 0.68 9.16
CA ILE A 239 -6.99 0.83 8.94
C ILE A 239 -7.33 0.32 7.54
N TRP A 240 -8.50 -0.30 7.43
CA TRP A 240 -9.04 -0.79 6.18
C TRP A 240 -10.36 -0.09 5.87
N CYS A 241 -10.42 0.67 4.78
CA CYS A 241 -11.64 1.34 4.34
C CYS A 241 -11.79 1.26 2.82
N ALA A 242 -13.03 1.29 2.34
CA ALA A 242 -13.36 1.44 0.94
C ALA A 242 -13.43 2.93 0.54
N ALA A 243 -13.40 3.22 -0.76
CA ALA A 243 -13.46 4.60 -1.28
C ALA A 243 -14.72 5.36 -0.85
N SER A 244 -15.83 4.66 -0.59
CA SER A 244 -17.10 5.22 -0.16
C SER A 244 -17.20 5.44 1.36
N GLU A 245 -16.14 5.18 2.12
CA GLU A 245 -16.19 5.07 3.59
C GLU A 245 -15.43 6.19 4.29
N GLY A 246 -15.66 7.43 3.84
CA GLY A 246 -15.06 8.61 4.45
C GLY A 246 -15.38 8.78 5.95
N GLU A 247 -16.58 8.34 6.38
CA GLU A 247 -16.97 8.32 7.79
C GLU A 247 -16.13 7.37 8.63
N ILE A 248 -15.77 6.20 8.09
CA ILE A 248 -14.92 5.22 8.78
C ILE A 248 -13.52 5.83 8.96
N LEU A 249 -12.93 6.38 7.91
CA LEU A 249 -11.61 7.02 8.01
C LEU A 249 -11.63 8.16 9.04
N ALA A 250 -12.63 9.04 8.99
CA ALA A 250 -12.78 10.15 9.92
C ALA A 250 -12.93 9.69 11.38
N LYS A 251 -13.71 8.62 11.61
CA LYS A 251 -13.88 7.99 12.92
C LYS A 251 -12.56 7.43 13.43
N GLU A 252 -11.86 6.63 12.63
CA GLU A 252 -10.62 5.97 13.02
C GLU A 252 -9.49 6.97 13.30
N VAL A 253 -9.40 8.07 12.54
CA VAL A 253 -8.46 9.17 12.84
C VAL A 253 -8.79 9.80 14.19
N ARG A 254 -10.06 10.01 14.50
CA ARG A 254 -10.48 10.55 15.81
C ARG A 254 -10.10 9.62 16.96
N GLU A 255 -10.41 8.34 16.82
CA GLU A 255 -10.06 7.32 17.83
C GLU A 255 -8.55 7.23 18.02
N PHE A 256 -7.77 7.25 16.93
CA PHE A 256 -6.32 7.19 17.01
C PHE A 256 -5.72 8.43 17.70
N VAL A 257 -6.32 9.61 17.51
CA VAL A 257 -5.91 10.82 18.25
C VAL A 257 -6.13 10.65 19.75
N GLU A 258 -7.25 10.08 20.19
CA GLU A 258 -7.50 9.85 21.62
C GLU A 258 -6.54 8.79 22.19
N GLU A 259 -6.31 7.68 21.47
CA GLU A 259 -5.33 6.66 21.83
C GLU A 259 -3.92 7.26 22.02
N LEU A 260 -3.49 8.15 21.11
CA LEU A 260 -2.19 8.81 21.19
C LEU A 260 -2.09 9.81 22.34
N LYS A 261 -3.19 10.51 22.69
CA LYS A 261 -3.22 11.40 23.85
C LYS A 261 -2.96 10.64 25.15
N GLU A 262 -3.54 9.44 25.28
CA GLU A 262 -3.31 8.56 26.44
C GLU A 262 -1.86 8.07 26.53
N MET A 263 -1.23 7.77 25.38
CA MET A 263 0.16 7.32 25.32
C MET A 263 1.19 8.45 25.60
N GLY A 264 0.80 9.70 25.40
CA GLY A 264 1.72 10.83 25.51
C GLY A 264 2.58 11.03 24.25
N PRO A 265 3.40 12.10 24.22
CA PRO A 265 4.32 12.37 23.11
C PRO A 265 5.30 11.22 22.84
N VAL A 266 5.65 11.02 21.57
CA VAL A 266 6.61 9.97 21.18
C VAL A 266 7.92 10.06 21.98
N GLY A 267 8.38 8.92 22.49
CA GLY A 267 9.60 8.81 23.28
C GLY A 267 9.40 9.08 24.77
N THR A 268 8.19 9.40 25.23
CA THR A 268 7.86 9.43 26.66
C THR A 268 8.04 8.05 27.29
N GLU A 269 7.76 6.98 26.55
CA GLU A 269 7.94 5.59 26.99
C GLU A 269 9.40 5.25 27.28
N LEU A 270 10.33 5.84 26.51
CA LEU A 270 11.76 5.63 26.70
C LEU A 270 12.29 6.31 27.97
N ARG A 271 11.59 7.32 28.50
CA ARG A 271 11.96 7.96 29.77
C ARG A 271 11.61 7.09 30.97
N ALA A 272 10.53 6.31 30.88
CA ALA A 272 10.16 5.36 31.92
C ALA A 272 11.19 4.23 32.08
N LEU A 273 11.89 3.87 30.99
CA LEU A 273 13.00 2.91 31.02
C LEU A 273 14.31 3.46 31.63
N ARG A 274 14.39 4.76 31.96
CA ARG A 274 15.63 5.46 32.32
C ARG A 274 15.87 5.74 33.83
N ALA A 275 15.10 5.22 34.78
CA ALA A 275 15.32 5.53 36.22
C ALA A 275 15.64 4.30 37.10
N PRO A 276 16.61 4.39 38.07
CA PRO A 276 17.96 4.98 38.00
C PRO A 276 19.08 3.95 38.37
N GLU A 277 20.36 4.36 38.22
CA GLU A 277 21.58 3.64 38.66
C GLU A 277 21.52 3.14 40.12
N PRO A 278 22.23 2.05 40.48
CA PRO A 278 22.13 1.45 41.81
C PRO A 278 22.53 2.45 42.89
N SER A 279 21.71 2.54 43.94
CA SER A 279 22.03 3.24 45.19
C SER A 279 23.21 2.56 45.90
N GLY A 280 24.42 2.77 45.39
CA GLY A 280 25.68 2.39 46.03
C GLY A 280 26.14 3.50 46.97
N GLY A 281 25.41 3.70 48.06
CA GLY A 281 25.74 4.67 49.10
C GLY A 281 25.89 3.99 50.45
N GLY A 282 27.14 3.74 50.84
CA GLY A 282 27.61 3.82 52.23
C GLY A 282 27.33 2.63 53.15
N SER A 283 28.36 1.81 53.37
CA SER A 283 28.66 1.20 54.67
C SER A 283 30.14 1.43 54.97
#